data_AF-G7WGG3-F1
#
_entry.id   AF-G7WGG3-F1
#
_cell.length_a   1.000
_cell.length_b   1.000
_cell.length_c   1.000
_cell.angle_alpha   90.00
_cell.angle_beta   90.00
_cell.angle_gamma   90.00
#
_symmetry.space_group_name_H-M   'P 1'
#
loop_
_entity.id
_entity.type
_entity.pdbx_description
1 polymer ?
#
loop_
_entity_poly.entity_id
_entity_poly.type
_entity_poly.pdbx_seq_one_letter_code
_entity_poly.pdbx_strand_id
1 'polypeptide(L)'
;MQVIRAEDNISFIQNRSHTIVTDNKDGTGTVQRNIYAVADRIWLDEEFSGNYGMAYKYKLKFANQLCQEGFVVEKGKDEYGHYILFFNSKAFMYLHNKEERPSIPCGPAEMNLIIAPEMIEGSDELIKNFKGSWPSFHEARIRIIEKSMKSMILEFYGGFLSYEVVRLFIEDIISQSYDQNSLESFEELTSLEFRKAETHMEVLLFNDYMTQRLPEGFDDSVFNDPEFDINTIEHLWVIEEYQNHGVISCKNLKMTVSIDEEEKRKEEESFKKFLEECQKNPFSLDTWNKSIKV
;
A
#
# COMPACT_ATOMS: atom_id res chain seq x y z
N MET A 1 23.46 16.35 1.70
CA MET A 1 22.92 15.88 2.98
C MET A 1 23.83 14.85 3.65
N GLN A 2 23.82 14.90 4.97
CA GLN A 2 24.46 13.98 5.88
C GLN A 2 23.41 13.45 6.85
N VAL A 3 23.35 12.13 7.00
CA VAL A 3 22.53 11.48 8.03
C VAL A 3 23.25 11.61 9.36
N ILE A 4 22.65 12.33 10.31
CA ILE A 4 23.21 12.58 11.64
C ILE A 4 22.81 11.46 12.61
N ARG A 5 21.58 10.97 12.45
CA ARG A 5 20.98 9.93 13.28
C ARG A 5 19.96 9.20 12.43
N ALA A 6 19.78 7.92 12.67
CA ALA A 6 18.65 7.17 12.17
C ALA A 6 18.14 6.25 13.27
N GLU A 7 16.82 6.12 13.36
CA GLU A 7 16.17 5.22 14.29
C GLU A 7 15.16 4.34 13.57
N ASP A 8 15.29 3.04 13.81
CA ASP A 8 14.31 2.06 13.41
C ASP A 8 13.07 2.21 14.29
N ASN A 9 11.91 2.44 13.67
CA ASN A 9 10.64 2.58 14.37
C ASN A 9 10.15 1.29 15.03
N ILE A 10 10.72 0.10 14.75
CA ILE A 10 10.39 -1.14 15.48
C ILE A 10 10.59 -0.94 16.99
N SER A 11 11.55 -0.11 17.40
CA SER A 11 11.78 0.31 18.80
C SER A 11 10.66 1.18 19.38
N PHE A 12 9.89 1.85 18.54
CA PHE A 12 8.76 2.73 18.89
C PHE A 12 7.42 1.97 18.95
N ILE A 13 7.36 0.76 18.36
CA ILE A 13 6.18 -0.13 18.37
C ILE A 13 5.90 -0.69 19.77
N GLN A 14 6.83 -0.59 20.74
CA GLN A 14 6.51 -0.98 22.12
C GLN A 14 5.55 0.03 22.78
N ASN A 15 4.28 -0.38 22.82
CA ASN A 15 3.14 0.16 23.59
C ASN A 15 2.44 1.44 23.12
N ARG A 16 2.68 1.95 21.91
CA ARG A 16 1.94 3.14 21.38
C ARG A 16 1.46 3.04 19.93
N SER A 17 1.47 1.86 19.32
CA SER A 17 0.76 1.67 18.05
C SER A 17 -0.75 1.76 18.32
N HIS A 18 -1.31 2.94 18.11
CA HIS A 18 -2.75 3.15 18.08
C HIS A 18 -3.17 3.16 16.63
N THR A 19 -4.19 2.38 16.32
CA THR A 19 -5.09 2.72 15.22
C THR A 19 -5.67 4.10 15.57
N ILE A 20 -5.17 5.17 14.96
CA ILE A 20 -5.85 6.47 15.05
C ILE A 20 -7.08 6.33 14.16
N VAL A 21 -8.19 5.94 14.77
CA VAL A 21 -9.51 6.14 14.19
C VAL A 21 -9.84 7.59 14.47
N THR A 22 -9.73 8.43 13.46
CA THR A 22 -10.32 9.77 13.57
C THR A 22 -11.78 9.61 13.18
N ASP A 23 -12.68 9.66 14.16
CA ASP A 23 -14.11 9.80 13.90
C ASP A 23 -14.33 11.20 13.33
N ASN A 24 -14.48 11.26 12.02
CA ASN A 24 -14.91 12.48 11.37
C ASN A 24 -16.35 12.77 11.80
N LYS A 25 -16.73 14.05 11.86
CA LYS A 25 -18.08 14.48 12.27
C LYS A 25 -19.20 13.93 11.37
N ASP A 26 -18.86 13.34 10.24
CA ASP A 26 -19.77 12.68 9.30
C ASP A 26 -19.91 11.16 9.52
N GLY A 27 -19.29 10.61 10.58
CA GLY A 27 -19.35 9.19 10.90
C GLY A 27 -18.39 8.32 10.09
N THR A 28 -17.51 8.91 9.28
CA THR A 28 -16.42 8.17 8.64
C THR A 28 -15.25 8.02 9.61
N GLY A 29 -14.81 6.78 9.81
CA GLY A 29 -13.54 6.50 10.48
C GLY A 29 -12.42 6.60 9.47
N THR A 30 -11.49 7.55 9.63
CA THR A 30 -10.26 7.52 8.83
C THR A 30 -9.32 6.52 9.47
N VAL A 31 -9.08 5.38 8.82
CA VAL A 31 -8.09 4.39 9.26
C VAL A 31 -6.75 4.75 8.64
N GLN A 32 -5.87 5.41 9.40
CA GLN A 32 -4.44 5.41 9.05
C GLN A 32 -3.86 4.04 9.42
N ARG A 33 -3.84 3.10 8.46
CA ARG A 33 -3.08 1.85 8.62
C ARG A 33 -1.62 2.20 8.93
N ASN A 34 -0.98 1.34 9.72
CA ASN A 34 0.36 1.38 10.32
C ASN A 34 1.57 1.64 9.38
N ILE A 35 1.46 2.44 8.32
CA ILE A 35 2.59 2.86 7.47
C ILE A 35 3.66 3.57 8.33
N TYR A 36 3.23 4.32 9.36
CA TYR A 36 4.13 4.95 10.33
C TYR A 36 4.89 3.96 11.22
N ALA A 37 4.36 2.76 11.46
CA ALA A 37 5.00 1.77 12.34
C ALA A 37 6.24 1.13 11.71
N VAL A 38 6.42 1.26 10.39
CA VAL A 38 7.50 0.60 9.61
C VAL A 38 8.46 1.59 8.94
N ALA A 39 8.27 2.91 9.15
CA ALA A 39 9.12 3.95 8.56
C ALA A 39 10.27 4.35 9.50
N ASP A 40 11.50 4.42 8.99
CA ASP A 40 12.65 4.93 9.75
C ASP A 40 12.54 6.44 9.96
N ARG A 41 12.88 6.92 11.15
CA ARG A 41 13.13 8.36 11.34
C ARG A 41 14.59 8.64 11.08
N ILE A 42 14.87 9.50 10.11
CA ILE A 42 16.23 9.85 9.68
C ILE A 42 16.42 11.34 9.90
N TRP A 43 17.39 11.71 10.74
CA TRP A 43 17.79 13.10 10.94
C TRP A 43 18.88 13.50 9.96
N LEU A 44 18.71 14.68 9.38
CA LEU A 44 19.56 15.27 8.37
C LEU A 44 20.20 16.55 8.91
N ASP A 45 21.39 16.85 8.42
CA ASP A 45 22.10 18.11 8.67
C ASP A 45 21.42 19.34 8.08
N GLU A 46 20.57 19.13 7.07
CA GLU A 46 19.82 20.17 6.37
C GLU A 46 18.35 19.76 6.18
N GLU A 47 17.49 20.75 5.93
CA GLU A 47 16.08 20.48 5.62
C GLU A 47 15.95 19.69 4.30
N PHE A 48 15.12 18.65 4.31
CA PHE A 48 14.80 17.93 3.10
C PHE A 48 13.96 18.80 2.15
N SER A 49 14.55 19.18 1.02
CA SER A 49 13.94 20.05 0.02
C SER A 49 13.01 19.33 -0.96
N GLY A 50 12.97 18.00 -0.94
CA GLY A 50 12.13 17.21 -1.85
C GLY A 50 10.64 17.22 -1.47
N ASN A 51 9.84 16.71 -2.42
CA ASN A 51 8.43 16.38 -2.20
C ASN A 51 8.31 15.15 -1.29
N TYR A 52 7.17 14.98 -0.66
CA TYR A 52 6.89 13.86 0.25
C TYR A 52 5.46 13.34 0.00
N GLY A 53 5.21 12.10 0.44
CA GLY A 53 3.99 11.34 0.19
C GLY A 53 4.26 10.08 -0.63
N MET A 54 3.28 9.17 -0.63
CA MET A 54 3.37 7.86 -1.32
C MET A 54 3.48 7.96 -2.85
N ALA A 55 3.28 9.15 -3.41
CA ALA A 55 3.43 9.44 -4.83
C ALA A 55 4.90 9.57 -5.28
N TYR A 56 5.83 9.83 -4.34
CA TYR A 56 7.23 10.13 -4.62
C TYR A 56 8.13 9.04 -4.05
N LYS A 57 8.77 8.27 -4.95
CA LYS A 57 9.72 7.22 -4.55
C LYS A 57 11.14 7.74 -4.69
N TYR A 58 11.94 7.51 -3.66
CA TYR A 58 13.32 7.93 -3.54
C TYR A 58 14.24 6.72 -3.43
N LYS A 59 15.42 6.83 -4.02
CA LYS A 59 16.56 5.93 -3.82
C LYS A 59 17.57 6.61 -2.92
N LEU A 60 17.82 6.01 -1.78
CA LEU A 60 18.76 6.45 -0.76
C LEU A 60 20.04 5.62 -0.86
N LYS A 61 21.17 6.29 -1.11
CA LYS A 61 22.48 5.67 -1.33
C LYS A 61 23.47 6.14 -0.27
N PHE A 62 24.23 5.18 0.27
CA PHE A 62 25.25 5.42 1.29
C PHE A 62 26.63 4.99 0.79
N ALA A 63 27.69 5.56 1.37
CA ALA A 63 29.05 5.14 1.11
C ALA A 63 29.26 3.70 1.62
N ASN A 64 29.30 2.72 0.70
CA ASN A 64 29.57 1.30 0.96
C ASN A 64 28.41 0.47 1.56
N GLN A 65 27.16 0.86 1.35
CA GLN A 65 26.02 0.00 1.64
C GLN A 65 25.09 -0.16 0.44
N LEU A 66 24.24 -1.20 0.51
CA LEU A 66 23.16 -1.39 -0.44
C LEU A 66 22.24 -0.16 -0.43
N CYS A 67 21.83 0.26 -1.62
CA CYS A 67 20.85 1.34 -1.75
C CYS A 67 19.50 0.87 -1.22
N GLN A 68 18.79 1.77 -0.55
CA GLN A 68 17.42 1.53 -0.11
C GLN A 68 16.47 2.35 -0.98
N GLU A 69 15.32 1.79 -1.33
CA GLU A 69 14.28 2.50 -2.06
C GLU A 69 13.04 2.61 -1.16
N GLY A 70 12.34 3.74 -1.25
CA GLY A 70 11.24 4.01 -0.34
C GLY A 70 10.62 5.38 -0.55
N PHE A 71 9.76 5.77 0.38
CA PHE A 71 8.96 6.97 0.31
C PHE A 71 9.27 7.85 1.51
N VAL A 72 9.45 9.15 1.28
CA VAL A 72 9.43 10.12 2.37
C VAL A 72 7.98 10.42 2.66
N VAL A 73 7.44 9.96 3.78
CA VAL A 73 6.01 10.14 4.11
C VAL A 73 5.75 11.39 4.93
N GLU A 74 6.78 11.88 5.63
CA GLU A 74 6.73 13.09 6.44
C GLU A 74 8.12 13.73 6.49
N LYS A 75 8.17 15.04 6.69
CA LYS A 75 9.36 15.78 7.09
C LYS A 75 9.03 16.78 8.19
N GLY A 76 9.99 17.04 9.07
CA GLY A 76 9.80 17.94 10.19
C GLY A 76 11.11 18.38 10.83
N LYS A 77 10.99 18.99 12.02
CA LYS A 77 12.12 19.42 12.83
C LYS A 77 11.82 19.17 14.30
N ASP A 78 12.75 18.56 15.02
CA ASP A 78 12.68 18.33 16.46
C ASP A 78 13.99 18.75 17.17
N GLU A 79 14.17 18.33 18.42
CA GLU A 79 15.34 18.66 19.24
C GLU A 79 16.67 18.15 18.68
N TYR A 80 16.65 17.15 17.80
CA TYR A 80 17.85 16.58 17.16
C TYR A 80 18.10 17.16 15.75
N GLY A 81 17.20 18.01 15.24
CA GLY A 81 17.36 18.70 13.97
C GLY A 81 16.25 18.42 12.98
N HIS A 82 16.56 18.58 11.68
CA HIS A 82 15.63 18.27 10.61
C HIS A 82 15.51 16.76 10.44
N TYR A 83 14.30 16.24 10.26
CA TYR A 83 14.08 14.81 10.06
C TYR A 83 13.15 14.52 8.89
N ILE A 84 13.26 13.30 8.38
CA ILE A 84 12.29 12.67 7.48
C ILE A 84 11.80 11.35 8.10
N LEU A 85 10.57 10.98 7.80
CA LEU A 85 10.07 9.61 7.98
C LEU A 85 10.17 8.89 6.65
N PHE A 86 11.02 7.87 6.59
CA PHE A 86 11.32 7.12 5.38
C PHE A 86 10.76 5.71 5.46
N PHE A 87 9.73 5.43 4.65
CA PHE A 87 9.15 4.11 4.54
C PHE A 87 9.88 3.31 3.45
N ASN A 88 10.66 2.31 3.85
CA ASN A 88 11.36 1.41 2.92
C ASN A 88 10.33 0.55 2.16
N SER A 89 10.37 0.55 0.82
CA SER A 89 9.38 -0.16 0.01
C SER A 89 9.42 -1.68 0.19
N LYS A 90 10.53 -2.21 0.72
CA LYS A 90 10.71 -3.63 1.04
C LYS A 90 10.47 -3.95 2.53
N ALA A 91 10.02 -2.99 3.34
CA ALA A 91 9.83 -3.17 4.78
C ALA A 91 8.96 -4.40 5.11
N PHE A 92 7.87 -4.59 4.38
CA PHE A 92 6.98 -5.75 4.57
C PHE A 92 7.65 -7.08 4.22
N MET A 93 8.52 -7.13 3.21
CA MET A 93 9.23 -8.36 2.84
C MET A 93 10.20 -8.80 3.93
N TYR A 94 10.92 -7.85 4.55
CA TYR A 94 11.80 -8.18 5.67
C TYR A 94 11.01 -8.76 6.85
N LEU A 95 9.86 -8.14 7.18
CA LEU A 95 8.99 -8.63 8.24
C LEU A 95 8.46 -10.06 7.95
N HIS A 96 8.01 -10.29 6.72
CA HIS A 96 7.47 -11.58 6.28
C HIS A 96 8.52 -12.69 6.33
N ASN A 97 9.69 -12.44 5.75
CA ASN A 97 10.79 -13.42 5.70
C ASN A 97 11.49 -13.62 7.06
N LYS A 98 11.08 -12.90 8.11
CA LYS A 98 11.79 -12.82 9.40
C LYS A 98 13.25 -12.42 9.21
N GLU A 99 13.52 -11.60 8.19
CA GLU A 99 14.82 -11.04 7.90
C GLU A 99 15.01 -9.73 8.65
N GLU A 100 16.25 -9.44 9.05
CA GLU A 100 16.58 -8.17 9.65
C GLU A 100 16.57 -7.08 8.57
N ARG A 101 15.77 -6.03 8.78
CA ARG A 101 15.73 -4.88 7.88
C ARG A 101 17.10 -4.17 7.92
N PRO A 102 17.67 -3.79 6.77
CA PRO A 102 18.93 -3.05 6.73
C PRO A 102 18.84 -1.72 7.47
N SER A 103 19.67 -1.54 8.51
CA SER A 103 19.77 -0.28 9.24
C SER A 103 20.24 0.86 8.34
N ILE A 104 19.74 2.07 8.58
CA ILE A 104 20.22 3.28 7.91
C ILE A 104 21.47 3.82 8.62
N PRO A 105 22.65 3.86 7.96
CA PRO A 105 23.87 4.32 8.60
C PRO A 105 23.91 5.85 8.70
N CYS A 106 24.62 6.33 9.71
CA CYS A 106 25.00 7.74 9.78
C CYS A 106 26.15 8.04 8.82
N GLY A 107 26.20 9.28 8.33
CA GLY A 107 27.23 9.77 7.41
C GLY A 107 26.68 10.30 6.09
N PRO A 108 27.55 10.50 5.08
CA PRO A 108 27.14 11.03 3.79
C PRO A 108 26.12 10.12 3.10
N ALA A 109 25.02 10.73 2.63
CA ALA A 109 23.96 10.03 1.92
C ALA A 109 23.50 10.85 0.71
N GLU A 110 23.08 10.14 -0.34
CA GLU A 110 22.55 10.72 -1.56
C GLU A 110 21.10 10.26 -1.73
N MET A 111 20.17 11.21 -1.83
CA MET A 111 18.76 10.92 -2.09
C MET A 111 18.41 11.32 -3.51
N ASN A 112 18.00 10.35 -4.31
CA ASN A 112 17.62 10.58 -5.69
C ASN A 112 16.14 10.26 -5.88
N LEU A 113 15.38 11.21 -6.41
CA LEU A 113 13.99 10.98 -6.82
C LEU A 113 14.00 10.01 -8.01
N ILE A 114 13.37 8.84 -7.84
CA ILE A 114 13.30 7.80 -8.89
C ILE A 114 11.91 7.67 -9.48
N ILE A 115 10.87 8.10 -8.78
CA ILE A 115 9.50 8.21 -9.32
C ILE A 115 8.84 9.44 -8.75
N ALA A 116 8.16 10.17 -9.63
CA ALA A 116 7.21 11.21 -9.27
C ALA A 116 6.02 11.16 -10.25
N PRO A 117 4.84 11.65 -9.86
CA PRO A 117 3.67 11.66 -10.71
C PRO A 117 3.93 12.25 -12.09
N GLU A 118 4.62 13.38 -12.17
CA GLU A 118 4.92 14.10 -13.41
C GLU A 118 5.78 13.30 -14.41
N MET A 119 6.34 12.16 -14.00
CA MET A 119 7.06 11.24 -14.88
C MET A 119 6.13 10.29 -15.66
N ILE A 120 4.83 10.25 -15.32
CA ILE A 120 3.82 9.41 -15.96
C ILE A 120 2.74 10.33 -16.53
N GLU A 121 2.49 10.26 -17.84
CA GLU A 121 1.47 11.10 -18.47
C GLU A 121 0.08 10.82 -17.87
N GLY A 122 -0.68 11.87 -17.55
CA GLY A 122 -2.05 11.75 -17.01
C GLY A 122 -2.16 11.51 -15.50
N SER A 123 -1.04 11.47 -14.79
CA SER A 123 -0.99 11.33 -13.32
C SER A 123 -1.65 12.47 -12.55
N ASP A 124 -1.65 13.70 -13.08
CA ASP A 124 -2.32 14.84 -12.44
C ASP A 124 -3.84 14.62 -12.31
N GLU A 125 -4.46 14.09 -13.36
CA GLU A 125 -5.88 13.76 -13.38
C GLU A 125 -6.17 12.60 -12.42
N LEU A 126 -5.30 11.60 -12.39
CA LEU A 126 -5.36 10.50 -11.44
C LEU A 126 -5.37 11.03 -9.99
N ILE A 127 -4.36 11.80 -9.60
CA ILE A 127 -4.23 12.34 -8.24
C ILE A 127 -5.44 13.21 -7.86
N LYS A 128 -5.95 14.01 -8.80
CA LYS A 128 -7.14 14.83 -8.58
C LYS A 128 -8.38 13.98 -8.26
N ASN A 129 -8.57 12.85 -8.95
CA ASN A 129 -9.69 11.95 -8.69
C ASN A 129 -9.53 11.26 -7.32
N PHE A 130 -8.31 10.90 -6.93
CA PHE A 130 -8.00 10.32 -5.62
C PHE A 130 -7.76 11.37 -4.51
N LYS A 131 -8.48 12.51 -4.56
CA LYS A 131 -8.47 13.57 -3.52
C LYS A 131 -7.06 14.07 -3.14
N GLY A 132 -6.15 14.14 -4.10
CA GLY A 132 -4.78 14.60 -3.89
C GLY A 132 -3.80 13.50 -3.44
N SER A 133 -4.21 12.24 -3.46
CA SER A 133 -3.36 11.09 -3.09
C SER A 133 -3.04 10.21 -4.29
N TRP A 134 -1.94 9.46 -4.20
CA TRP A 134 -1.64 8.39 -5.16
C TRP A 134 -2.55 7.19 -4.87
N PRO A 135 -3.15 6.56 -5.90
CA PRO A 135 -4.05 5.42 -5.68
C PRO A 135 -3.33 4.20 -5.11
N SER A 136 -4.07 3.42 -4.32
CA SER A 136 -3.66 2.10 -3.87
C SER A 136 -4.28 1.05 -4.79
N PHE A 137 -3.44 0.21 -5.41
CA PHE A 137 -3.87 -0.90 -6.27
C PHE A 137 -4.07 -2.21 -5.50
N HIS A 138 -4.12 -2.14 -4.16
CA HIS A 138 -4.39 -3.31 -3.33
C HIS A 138 -5.80 -3.84 -3.59
N GLU A 139 -5.92 -5.16 -3.74
CA GLU A 139 -7.12 -5.90 -4.12
C GLU A 139 -7.72 -5.47 -5.48
N ALA A 140 -6.98 -4.70 -6.28
CA ALA A 140 -7.45 -4.27 -7.60
C ALA A 140 -7.37 -5.44 -8.58
N ARG A 141 -8.43 -5.65 -9.36
CA ARG A 141 -8.46 -6.65 -10.43
C ARG A 141 -7.83 -6.08 -11.68
N ILE A 142 -7.22 -6.95 -12.49
CA ILE A 142 -6.64 -6.58 -13.77
C ILE A 142 -7.49 -7.12 -14.92
N ARG A 143 -7.72 -6.26 -15.92
CA ARG A 143 -8.28 -6.66 -17.21
C ARG A 143 -7.38 -6.18 -18.33
N ILE A 144 -7.00 -7.09 -19.23
CA ILE A 144 -6.27 -6.76 -20.45
C ILE A 144 -7.28 -6.28 -21.48
N ILE A 145 -7.23 -5.00 -21.82
CA ILE A 145 -8.12 -4.40 -22.82
C ILE A 145 -7.56 -4.61 -24.22
N GLU A 146 -6.26 -4.36 -24.38
CA GLU A 146 -5.53 -4.53 -25.63
C GLU A 146 -4.11 -5.04 -25.33
N LYS A 147 -3.61 -5.95 -26.16
CA LYS A 147 -2.26 -6.50 -26.02
C LYS A 147 -1.65 -6.76 -27.39
N SER A 148 -0.47 -6.22 -27.60
CA SER A 148 0.40 -6.49 -28.73
C SER A 148 1.84 -6.72 -28.26
N MET A 149 2.75 -7.01 -29.19
CA MET A 149 4.17 -7.11 -28.87
C MET A 149 4.81 -5.78 -28.45
N LYS A 150 4.19 -4.64 -28.79
CA LYS A 150 4.76 -3.30 -28.56
C LYS A 150 3.92 -2.43 -27.63
N SER A 151 2.68 -2.80 -27.39
CA SER A 151 1.75 -1.99 -26.60
C SER A 151 0.82 -2.88 -25.78
N MET A 152 0.34 -2.35 -24.67
CA MET A 152 -0.62 -3.01 -23.80
C MET A 152 -1.47 -1.97 -23.09
N ILE A 153 -2.76 -2.24 -22.95
CA ILE A 153 -3.68 -1.44 -22.13
C ILE A 153 -4.18 -2.33 -21.01
N LEU A 154 -3.82 -1.98 -19.78
CA LEU A 154 -4.28 -2.62 -18.56
C LEU A 154 -5.33 -1.76 -17.89
N GLU A 155 -6.46 -2.36 -17.57
CA GLU A 155 -7.53 -1.73 -16.80
C GLU A 155 -7.53 -2.33 -15.39
N PHE A 156 -7.50 -1.45 -14.39
CA PHE A 156 -7.56 -1.79 -12.97
C PHE A 156 -8.87 -1.27 -12.37
N TYR A 157 -9.54 -2.11 -11.58
CA TYR A 157 -10.83 -1.78 -10.98
C TYR A 157 -11.08 -2.59 -9.70
N GLY A 158 -11.96 -2.08 -8.85
CA GLY A 158 -12.31 -2.70 -7.57
C GLY A 158 -11.20 -2.56 -6.51
N GLY A 159 -11.37 -3.27 -5.39
CA GLY A 159 -10.47 -3.18 -4.24
C GLY A 159 -10.38 -1.75 -3.72
N PHE A 160 -9.16 -1.28 -3.47
CA PHE A 160 -8.89 0.07 -2.97
C PHE A 160 -9.03 1.18 -4.02
N LEU A 161 -9.37 0.83 -5.26
CA LEU A 161 -9.77 1.78 -6.28
C LEU A 161 -11.27 2.08 -6.24
N SER A 162 -12.06 1.41 -5.37
CA SER A 162 -13.50 1.69 -5.21
C SER A 162 -14.23 1.74 -6.57
N TYR A 163 -14.97 2.81 -6.85
CA TYR A 163 -15.67 3.04 -8.12
C TYR A 163 -14.77 3.70 -9.19
N GLU A 164 -13.52 4.03 -8.89
CA GLU A 164 -12.57 4.52 -9.87
C GLU A 164 -11.97 3.37 -10.70
N VAL A 165 -11.90 3.58 -12.02
CA VAL A 165 -11.29 2.67 -12.99
C VAL A 165 -10.05 3.33 -13.57
N VAL A 166 -8.90 2.70 -13.38
CA VAL A 166 -7.60 3.23 -13.83
C VAL A 166 -7.14 2.43 -15.04
N ARG A 167 -6.86 3.10 -16.16
CA ARG A 167 -6.25 2.49 -17.34
C ARG A 167 -4.81 2.92 -17.49
N LEU A 168 -3.92 1.95 -17.60
CA LEU A 168 -2.50 2.11 -17.87
C LEU A 168 -2.21 1.72 -19.31
N PHE A 169 -1.79 2.70 -20.10
CA PHE A 169 -1.33 2.55 -21.47
C PHE A 169 0.19 2.39 -21.42
N ILE A 170 0.65 1.20 -21.81
CA ILE A 170 2.06 0.83 -21.86
C ILE A 170 2.46 0.78 -23.32
N GLU A 171 3.38 1.65 -23.74
CA GLU A 171 3.80 1.79 -25.13
C GLU A 171 5.32 1.57 -25.28
N ASP A 172 5.71 1.11 -26.46
CA ASP A 172 7.09 0.73 -26.79
C ASP A 172 7.67 -0.26 -25.78
N ILE A 173 6.95 -1.38 -25.58
CA ILE A 173 7.38 -2.47 -24.70
C ILE A 173 8.74 -3.02 -25.18
N ILE A 174 9.70 -3.04 -24.27
CA ILE A 174 11.07 -3.55 -24.46
C ILE A 174 11.12 -5.03 -24.07
N SER A 175 10.54 -5.37 -22.92
CA SER A 175 10.55 -6.72 -22.38
C SER A 175 9.42 -6.92 -21.38
N GLN A 176 9.04 -8.19 -21.20
CA GLN A 176 8.07 -8.63 -20.21
C GLN A 176 8.64 -9.88 -19.52
N SER A 177 8.50 -9.96 -18.20
CA SER A 177 8.90 -11.12 -17.40
C SER A 177 7.84 -11.36 -16.34
N TYR A 178 7.43 -12.62 -16.16
CA TYR A 178 6.41 -13.03 -15.20
C TYR A 178 6.83 -14.35 -14.55
N ASP A 179 6.61 -14.50 -13.25
CA ASP A 179 6.93 -15.74 -12.52
C ASP A 179 6.04 -16.89 -12.99
N GLN A 180 4.74 -16.63 -13.07
CA GLN A 180 3.80 -17.49 -13.78
C GLN A 180 3.75 -17.03 -15.23
N ASN A 181 3.91 -17.94 -16.18
CA ASN A 181 4.21 -17.72 -17.61
C ASN A 181 3.36 -16.67 -18.38
N SER A 182 2.37 -16.03 -17.77
CA SER A 182 1.50 -15.04 -18.38
C SER A 182 0.88 -14.07 -17.36
N LEU A 183 0.65 -12.82 -17.78
CA LEU A 183 -0.06 -11.78 -17.02
C LEU A 183 -1.50 -12.19 -16.63
N GLU A 184 -2.11 -13.06 -17.44
CA GLU A 184 -3.44 -13.61 -17.25
C GLU A 184 -3.57 -14.44 -15.96
N SER A 185 -2.46 -14.75 -15.28
CA SER A 185 -2.43 -15.40 -13.96
C SER A 185 -2.65 -14.43 -12.78
N PHE A 186 -2.68 -13.12 -13.03
CA PHE A 186 -2.92 -12.11 -12.00
C PHE A 186 -4.42 -11.87 -11.85
N GLU A 187 -5.04 -12.55 -10.87
CA GLU A 187 -6.47 -12.36 -10.55
C GLU A 187 -6.72 -11.03 -9.81
N GLU A 188 -5.97 -10.78 -8.75
CA GLU A 188 -6.02 -9.57 -7.93
C GLU A 188 -4.60 -9.08 -7.63
N LEU A 189 -4.42 -7.77 -7.57
CA LEU A 189 -3.15 -7.16 -7.22
C LEU A 189 -3.05 -6.94 -5.73
N THR A 190 -1.87 -7.18 -5.21
CA THR A 190 -1.48 -6.74 -3.86
C THR A 190 -0.75 -5.41 -3.92
N SER A 191 -0.01 -5.16 -5.00
CA SER A 191 0.64 -3.87 -5.28
C SER A 191 0.91 -3.68 -6.77
N LEU A 192 0.96 -2.40 -7.18
CA LEU A 192 1.44 -1.94 -8.47
C LEU A 192 2.49 -0.87 -8.21
N GLU A 193 3.72 -1.08 -8.69
CA GLU A 193 4.79 -0.10 -8.56
C GLU A 193 5.32 0.33 -9.92
N PHE A 194 5.87 1.54 -9.94
CA PHE A 194 6.59 2.08 -11.09
C PHE A 194 8.06 2.26 -10.71
N ARG A 195 8.95 2.08 -11.68
CA ARG A 195 10.38 2.41 -11.52
C ARG A 195 10.90 3.08 -12.78
N LYS A 196 11.61 4.19 -12.62
CA LYS A 196 12.34 4.82 -13.72
C LYS A 196 13.77 4.30 -13.74
N ALA A 197 14.14 3.64 -14.83
CA ALA A 197 15.53 3.38 -15.18
C ALA A 197 16.07 4.51 -16.07
N GLU A 198 17.38 4.53 -16.34
CA GLU A 198 18.01 5.61 -17.13
C GLU A 198 17.39 5.79 -18.52
N THR A 199 16.90 4.70 -19.13
CA THR A 199 16.46 4.71 -20.53
C THR A 199 15.01 4.24 -20.72
N HIS A 200 14.32 3.84 -19.65
CA HIS A 200 12.99 3.23 -19.74
C HIS A 200 12.27 3.30 -18.40
N MET A 201 10.98 3.01 -18.44
CA MET A 201 10.14 2.81 -17.26
C MET A 201 9.86 1.32 -17.09
N GLU A 202 9.65 0.92 -15.85
CA GLU A 202 9.19 -0.42 -15.50
C GLU A 202 7.90 -0.33 -14.70
N VAL A 203 6.98 -1.23 -15.03
CA VAL A 203 5.76 -1.49 -14.28
C VAL A 203 5.96 -2.82 -13.57
N LEU A 204 5.89 -2.80 -12.25
CA LEU A 204 6.04 -3.98 -11.40
C LEU A 204 4.67 -4.35 -10.84
N LEU A 205 4.29 -5.60 -11.03
CA LEU A 205 3.01 -6.19 -10.65
C LEU A 205 3.27 -7.22 -9.55
N PHE A 206 2.52 -7.13 -8.46
CA PHE A 206 2.64 -8.05 -7.33
C PHE A 206 1.28 -8.66 -7.00
N ASN A 207 1.21 -9.97 -6.90
CA ASN A 207 0.07 -10.73 -6.42
C ASN A 207 0.54 -11.71 -5.34
N ASP A 208 0.86 -11.16 -4.17
CA ASP A 208 1.38 -11.89 -3.02
C ASP A 208 0.32 -11.97 -1.92
N TYR A 209 -0.16 -13.17 -1.61
CA TYR A 209 -1.15 -13.36 -0.55
C TYR A 209 -0.90 -14.62 0.26
N MET A 210 -1.41 -14.62 1.48
CA MET A 210 -1.44 -15.79 2.34
C MET A 210 -2.86 -16.33 2.38
N THR A 211 -3.00 -17.63 2.14
CA THR A 211 -4.25 -18.34 2.41
C THR A 211 -4.09 -19.17 3.68
N GLN A 212 -5.18 -19.30 4.41
CA GLN A 212 -5.26 -20.19 5.55
C GLN A 212 -6.26 -21.28 5.21
N ARG A 213 -5.84 -22.52 5.35
CA ARG A 213 -6.73 -23.66 5.22
C ARG A 213 -6.57 -24.60 6.39
N LEU A 214 -7.65 -25.27 6.75
CA LEU A 214 -7.58 -26.37 7.70
C LEU A 214 -6.90 -27.57 7.04
N PRO A 215 -6.29 -28.46 7.84
CA PRO A 215 -5.70 -29.68 7.31
C PRO A 215 -6.74 -30.49 6.54
N GLU A 216 -6.29 -31.16 5.47
CA GLU A 216 -7.17 -32.01 4.67
C GLU A 216 -7.82 -33.09 5.56
N GLY A 217 -9.16 -33.18 5.50
CA GLY A 217 -9.93 -34.10 6.34
C GLY A 217 -10.29 -33.58 7.74
N PHE A 218 -10.04 -32.30 8.04
CA PHE A 218 -10.57 -31.65 9.25
C PHE A 218 -12.11 -31.62 9.22
N ASP A 219 -12.74 -32.00 10.33
CA ASP A 219 -14.19 -31.96 10.49
C ASP A 219 -14.63 -30.53 10.79
N ASP A 220 -15.15 -29.83 9.78
CA ASP A 220 -15.62 -28.46 9.89
C ASP A 220 -16.95 -28.33 10.67
N SER A 221 -17.58 -29.44 11.03
CA SER A 221 -18.81 -29.41 11.84
C SER A 221 -18.60 -28.82 13.23
N VAL A 222 -17.36 -28.80 13.72
CA VAL A 222 -16.97 -28.17 15.00
C VAL A 222 -17.23 -26.66 15.03
N PHE A 223 -17.25 -25.98 13.88
CA PHE A 223 -17.58 -24.55 13.82
C PHE A 223 -19.05 -24.25 14.09
N ASN A 224 -19.92 -25.26 14.01
CA ASN A 224 -21.35 -25.11 14.31
C ASN A 224 -21.65 -25.23 15.80
N ASP A 225 -20.67 -25.59 16.63
CA ASP A 225 -20.81 -25.61 18.08
C ASP A 225 -20.79 -24.17 18.61
N PRO A 226 -21.87 -23.67 19.24
CA PRO A 226 -21.95 -22.31 19.76
C PRO A 226 -20.97 -22.02 20.92
N GLU A 227 -20.34 -23.03 21.51
CA GLU A 227 -19.27 -22.89 22.49
C GLU A 227 -17.87 -22.93 21.85
N PHE A 228 -17.78 -23.10 20.53
CA PHE A 228 -16.52 -23.20 19.82
C PHE A 228 -15.77 -21.86 19.79
N ASP A 229 -14.58 -21.85 20.38
CA ASP A 229 -13.63 -20.73 20.28
C ASP A 229 -12.64 -20.98 19.13
N ILE A 230 -12.67 -20.11 18.13
CA ILE A 230 -11.79 -20.17 16.95
C ILE A 230 -10.30 -20.12 17.30
N ASN A 231 -9.94 -19.50 18.43
CA ASN A 231 -8.57 -19.45 18.93
C ASN A 231 -8.05 -20.86 19.31
N THR A 232 -8.95 -21.81 19.56
CA THR A 232 -8.61 -23.19 19.93
C THR A 232 -7.93 -23.94 18.80
N ILE A 233 -8.18 -23.58 17.54
CA ILE A 233 -7.63 -24.26 16.36
C ILE A 233 -6.68 -23.40 15.54
N GLU A 234 -6.32 -22.20 16.00
CA GLU A 234 -5.36 -21.32 15.30
C GLU A 234 -4.06 -22.05 14.94
N HIS A 235 -3.59 -22.92 15.83
CA HIS A 235 -2.41 -23.75 15.64
C HIS A 235 -2.56 -24.88 14.60
N LEU A 236 -3.78 -25.16 14.14
CA LEU A 236 -4.08 -26.19 13.13
C LEU A 236 -4.13 -25.63 11.72
N TRP A 237 -4.27 -24.31 11.55
CA TRP A 237 -4.30 -23.71 10.22
C TRP A 237 -2.97 -23.90 9.52
N VAL A 238 -3.05 -24.45 8.31
CA VAL A 238 -1.95 -24.47 7.37
C VAL A 238 -1.97 -23.14 6.64
N ILE A 239 -0.92 -22.35 6.83
CA ILE A 239 -0.70 -21.10 6.09
C ILE A 239 0.02 -21.47 4.80
N GLU A 240 -0.58 -21.15 3.65
CA GLU A 240 0.05 -21.28 2.35
C GLU A 240 0.35 -19.88 1.81
N GLU A 241 1.58 -19.70 1.35
CA GLU A 241 2.04 -18.44 0.77
C GLU A 241 2.01 -18.58 -0.75
N TYR A 242 1.35 -17.63 -1.40
CA TYR A 242 1.36 -17.49 -2.84
C TYR A 242 2.09 -16.22 -3.22
N GLN A 243 3.00 -16.33 -4.19
CA GLN A 243 3.74 -15.21 -4.75
C GLN A 243 3.72 -15.29 -6.28
N ASN A 244 3.41 -14.17 -6.92
CA ASN A 244 3.44 -14.05 -8.37
C ASN A 244 3.80 -12.62 -8.75
N HIS A 245 4.98 -12.45 -9.36
CA HIS A 245 5.50 -11.15 -9.75
C HIS A 245 5.60 -11.00 -11.26
N GLY A 246 5.41 -9.76 -11.72
CA GLY A 246 5.48 -9.38 -13.12
C GLY A 246 6.25 -8.09 -13.30
N VAL A 247 7.05 -8.00 -14.36
CA VAL A 247 7.77 -6.78 -14.74
C VAL A 247 7.57 -6.52 -16.23
N ILE A 248 7.12 -5.30 -16.54
CA ILE A 248 6.98 -4.81 -17.91
C ILE A 248 7.88 -3.59 -18.09
N SER A 249 8.88 -3.70 -18.96
CA SER A 249 9.79 -2.60 -19.30
C SER A 249 9.32 -1.92 -20.59
N CYS A 250 9.22 -0.59 -20.58
CA CYS A 250 8.64 0.18 -21.68
C CYS A 250 9.27 1.58 -21.80
N LYS A 251 9.12 2.26 -22.93
CA LYS A 251 9.62 3.63 -23.07
C LYS A 251 8.64 4.67 -22.55
N ASN A 252 7.34 4.44 -22.77
CA ASN A 252 6.30 5.41 -22.48
C ASN A 252 5.18 4.78 -21.64
N LEU A 253 4.73 5.54 -20.64
CA LEU A 253 3.60 5.21 -19.79
C LEU A 253 2.62 6.38 -19.75
N LYS A 254 1.35 6.05 -19.90
CA LYS A 254 0.24 6.97 -19.72
C LYS A 254 -0.83 6.34 -18.86
N MET A 255 -1.43 7.13 -17.99
CA MET A 255 -2.55 6.73 -17.17
C MET A 255 -3.76 7.60 -17.47
N THR A 256 -4.94 6.98 -17.42
CA THR A 256 -6.21 7.71 -17.40
C THR A 256 -7.08 7.13 -16.30
N VAL A 257 -7.93 7.96 -15.72
CA VAL A 257 -8.92 7.53 -14.73
C VAL A 257 -10.32 7.82 -15.26
N SER A 258 -11.23 6.90 -14.99
CA SER A 258 -12.66 7.04 -15.26
C SER A 258 -13.46 6.54 -14.07
N ILE A 259 -14.76 6.82 -14.04
CA ILE A 259 -15.66 6.39 -12.96
C ILE A 259 -16.56 5.28 -13.50
N ASP A 260 -16.68 4.18 -12.75
CA ASP A 260 -17.77 3.22 -12.90
C ASP A 260 -19.01 3.78 -12.20
N GLU A 261 -19.89 4.42 -12.96
CA GLU A 261 -21.10 5.07 -12.42
C GLU A 261 -22.07 4.09 -11.78
N GLU A 262 -22.08 2.83 -12.21
CA GLU A 262 -22.95 1.83 -11.60
C GLU A 262 -22.41 1.39 -10.25
N GLU A 263 -21.10 1.16 -10.14
CA GLU A 263 -20.49 0.81 -8.86
C GLU A 263 -20.54 1.98 -7.87
N LYS A 264 -20.28 3.20 -8.34
CA LYS A 264 -20.46 4.42 -7.55
C LYS A 264 -21.87 4.53 -7.00
N ARG A 265 -22.89 4.30 -7.83
CA ARG A 265 -24.30 4.32 -7.41
C ARG A 265 -24.57 3.28 -6.33
N LYS A 266 -24.04 2.05 -6.47
CA LYS A 266 -24.19 1.01 -5.45
C LYS A 266 -23.54 1.39 -4.13
N GLU A 267 -22.33 1.94 -4.16
CA GLU A 267 -21.65 2.41 -2.95
C GLU A 267 -22.42 3.55 -2.27
N GLU A 268 -22.89 4.54 -3.04
CA GLU A 268 -23.71 5.63 -2.52
C GLU A 268 -25.03 5.14 -1.92
N GLU A 269 -25.69 4.15 -2.54
CA GLU A 269 -26.89 3.50 -2.00
C GLU A 269 -26.60 2.71 -0.73
N SER A 270 -25.47 2.00 -0.68
CA SER A 270 -25.01 1.26 0.48
C SER A 270 -24.73 2.19 1.66
N PHE A 271 -24.02 3.29 1.41
CA PHE A 271 -23.73 4.31 2.42
C PHE A 271 -24.99 5.00 2.92
N LYS A 272 -25.96 5.30 2.05
CA LYS A 272 -27.28 5.82 2.48
C LYS A 272 -28.01 4.84 3.40
N LYS A 273 -28.05 3.56 3.06
CA LYS A 273 -28.66 2.51 3.91
C LYS A 273 -27.97 2.43 5.27
N PHE A 274 -26.63 2.45 5.29
CA PHE A 274 -25.85 2.48 6.51
C PHE A 274 -26.20 3.68 7.39
N LEU A 275 -26.24 4.90 6.82
CA LEU A 275 -26.63 6.10 7.56
C LEU A 275 -28.05 6.02 8.12
N GLU A 276 -29.00 5.48 7.34
CA GLU A 276 -30.36 5.24 7.82
C GLU A 276 -30.40 4.25 8.99
N GLU A 277 -29.59 3.19 8.96
CA GLU A 277 -29.47 2.22 10.06
C GLU A 277 -28.86 2.85 11.32
N CYS A 278 -27.80 3.65 11.17
CA CYS A 278 -27.21 4.41 12.28
C CYS A 278 -28.21 5.40 12.90
N GLN A 279 -29.10 6.00 12.10
CA GLN A 279 -30.14 6.90 12.58
C GLN A 279 -31.29 6.16 13.28
N LYS A 280 -31.62 4.94 12.84
CA LYS A 280 -32.64 4.08 13.47
C LYS A 280 -32.16 3.48 14.78
N ASN A 281 -30.86 3.22 14.89
CA ASN A 281 -30.18 2.73 16.08
C ASN A 281 -29.15 3.78 16.54
N PRO A 282 -29.57 4.92 17.09
CA PRO A 282 -28.62 5.83 17.69
C PRO A 282 -27.92 5.05 18.79
N PHE A 283 -26.62 4.81 18.63
CA PHE A 283 -25.77 4.42 19.75
C PHE A 283 -25.97 5.51 20.81
N SER A 284 -26.85 5.26 21.76
CA SER A 284 -27.06 6.18 22.86
C SER A 284 -25.75 6.14 23.64
N LEU A 285 -25.02 7.26 23.65
CA LEU A 285 -23.86 7.45 24.53
C LEU A 285 -24.19 7.09 25.99
N ASP A 286 -25.47 7.19 26.35
CA ASP A 286 -26.02 6.82 27.65
C ASP A 286 -25.97 5.30 27.92
N THR A 287 -26.08 4.46 26.88
CA THR A 287 -25.99 2.99 26.99
C THR A 287 -24.54 2.54 27.16
N TRP A 288 -23.59 3.21 26.50
CA TRP A 288 -22.16 2.91 26.62
C TRP A 288 -21.55 3.41 27.94
N ASN A 289 -21.93 4.60 28.41
CA ASN A 289 -21.48 5.10 29.72
C ASN A 289 -22.02 4.28 30.90
N LYS A 290 -23.15 3.58 30.72
CA LYS A 290 -23.68 2.64 31.72
C LYS A 290 -22.99 1.28 31.70
N SER A 291 -22.42 0.84 30.57
CA SER A 291 -21.71 -0.45 30.48
C SER A 291 -20.25 -0.39 30.94
N ILE A 292 -19.66 0.81 31.08
CA ILE A 292 -18.28 1.01 31.59
C ILE A 292 -18.23 1.11 33.13
N LYS A 293 -19.38 1.16 33.82
CA LYS A 293 -19.43 1.02 35.29
C LYS A 293 -19.89 -0.39 35.68
N VAL A 294 -18.98 -1.36 35.58
CA VAL A 294 -18.92 -2.55 36.44
C VAL A 294 -17.47 -2.78 36.81
#